data_AF-A0AA97CPM8-F1
#
_entry.id   AF-A0AA97CPM8-F1
#
_cell.length_a   1.000
_cell.length_b   1.000
_cell.length_c   1.000
_cell.angle_alpha   90.00
_cell.angle_beta   90.00
_cell.angle_gamma   90.00
#
_symmetry.space_group_name_H-M   'P 1'
#
loop_
_entity.id
_entity.type
_entity.pdbx_description
1 polymer ?
#
loop_
_entity_poly.entity_id
_entity_poly.type
_entity_poly.pdbx_seq_one_letter_code
_entity_poly.pdbx_strand_id
1 'polypeptide(L)'
;MAPDLVDSYSKNLKVKPVSISETEIDRFYHLSSAGDLLEVVEYLLNGGDHDFYIEIIKVNCTDNDFFRLTAIDMLSDGDTEDYITNYLVSLEMIVDGEAELVGRIAYDEFTFNKGVGVKSGKQIKGAYIVKNYRSGGLGRSIYKRLVHKHSHVICDNIQSVAGGTLWASGIVTLANVEVYDTRKGEIIGVLGDNFVATNGVKPWSAINIKSLNSLDRWDANSLSEDSCHHIVNIISKESLYDHS
;
A
#
# COMPACT_ATOMS: atom_id res chain seq x y z
N MET A 1 -10.54 6.64 11.07
CA MET A 1 -11.70 6.22 10.28
C MET A 1 -11.48 4.76 9.83
N ALA A 2 -12.40 3.83 10.12
CA ALA A 2 -12.36 2.33 10.21
C ALA A 2 -11.54 1.49 9.27
N PRO A 3 -11.45 0.17 9.43
CA PRO A 3 -11.90 -0.74 8.36
C PRO A 3 -13.37 -1.07 8.00
N ASP A 4 -14.22 -0.31 7.30
CA ASP A 4 -15.47 -0.93 6.77
C ASP A 4 -15.16 -1.66 5.47
N LEU A 5 -15.37 -2.98 5.46
CA LEU A 5 -15.15 -3.80 4.28
C LEU A 5 -16.33 -3.65 3.30
N VAL A 6 -16.02 -3.45 2.02
CA VAL A 6 -17.02 -3.33 0.95
C VAL A 6 -16.74 -4.28 -0.22
N ASP A 7 -17.79 -4.86 -0.77
CA ASP A 7 -17.73 -5.77 -1.94
C ASP A 7 -17.54 -5.00 -3.26
N SER A 8 -18.23 -3.87 -3.40
CA SER A 8 -18.20 -3.03 -4.60
C SER A 8 -17.37 -1.78 -4.33
N TYR A 9 -16.08 -1.85 -4.62
CA TYR A 9 -15.17 -0.72 -4.47
C TYR A 9 -15.38 0.28 -5.61
N SER A 10 -15.92 1.45 -5.30
CA SER A 10 -16.26 2.49 -6.31
C SER A 10 -15.05 3.26 -6.83
N LYS A 11 -13.90 3.19 -6.16
CA LYS A 11 -12.67 3.90 -6.56
C LYS A 11 -11.92 3.11 -7.62
N ASN A 12 -12.21 3.38 -8.90
CA ASN A 12 -11.58 2.67 -10.01
C ASN A 12 -10.22 3.28 -10.38
N LEU A 13 -9.18 2.91 -9.64
CA LEU A 13 -7.80 3.29 -9.94
C LEU A 13 -7.18 2.49 -11.12
N LYS A 14 -7.97 1.79 -11.94
CA LYS A 14 -7.53 1.43 -13.31
C LYS A 14 -7.51 2.63 -14.24
N VAL A 15 -8.26 3.67 -13.88
CA VAL A 15 -8.24 4.98 -14.55
C VAL A 15 -7.43 5.92 -13.67
N LYS A 16 -6.66 6.80 -14.30
CA LYS A 16 -5.87 7.80 -13.59
C LYS A 16 -6.82 8.72 -12.79
N PRO A 17 -6.47 9.11 -11.55
CA PRO A 17 -7.27 10.09 -10.80
C PRO A 17 -7.47 11.39 -11.58
N VAL A 18 -8.65 11.99 -11.42
CA VAL A 18 -8.96 13.28 -12.04
C VAL A 18 -8.21 14.39 -11.31
N SER A 19 -7.61 15.31 -12.06
CA SER A 19 -6.97 16.53 -11.55
C SER A 19 -7.03 17.65 -12.59
N ILE A 20 -6.87 18.91 -12.14
CA ILE A 20 -6.70 20.07 -13.03
C ILE A 20 -5.28 20.11 -13.55
N SER A 21 -4.32 19.82 -12.67
CA SER A 21 -2.91 19.69 -13.02
C SER A 21 -2.23 18.71 -12.08
N GLU A 22 -1.05 18.26 -12.48
CA GLU A 22 -0.20 17.37 -11.70
C GLU A 22 1.26 17.79 -11.81
N THR A 23 2.01 17.49 -10.77
CA THR A 23 3.45 17.70 -10.70
C THR A 23 4.11 16.42 -10.24
N GLU A 24 5.08 15.92 -10.99
CA GLU A 24 5.95 14.85 -10.53
C GLU A 24 6.79 15.35 -9.36
N ILE A 25 6.72 14.65 -8.22
CA ILE A 25 7.46 15.00 -7.01
C ILE A 25 8.55 13.99 -6.66
N ASP A 26 8.50 12.78 -7.23
CA ASP A 26 9.54 11.77 -7.07
C ASP A 26 9.43 10.68 -8.12
N ARG A 27 10.56 10.01 -8.38
CA ARG A 27 10.69 8.91 -9.32
C ARG A 27 11.77 7.95 -8.84
N PHE A 28 11.43 6.67 -8.77
CA PHE A 28 12.38 5.62 -8.39
C PHE A 28 12.04 4.30 -9.07
N TYR A 29 13.01 3.39 -9.08
CA TYR A 29 12.82 2.04 -9.57
C TYR A 29 12.55 1.07 -8.43
N HIS A 30 11.73 0.07 -8.70
CA HIS A 30 11.43 -1.02 -7.79
C HIS A 30 11.57 -2.34 -8.54
N LEU A 31 12.14 -3.35 -7.88
CA LEU A 31 12.21 -4.69 -8.44
C LEU A 31 11.05 -5.55 -7.94
N SER A 32 10.28 -6.11 -8.85
CA SER A 32 9.26 -7.09 -8.48
C SER A 32 9.89 -8.41 -8.04
N SER A 33 9.15 -9.21 -7.26
CA SER A 33 9.58 -10.56 -6.87
C SER A 33 9.81 -11.51 -8.06
N ALA A 34 9.33 -11.16 -9.25
CA ALA A 34 9.48 -11.93 -10.48
C ALA A 34 10.65 -11.44 -11.35
N GLY A 35 11.41 -10.44 -10.90
CA GLY A 35 12.54 -9.85 -11.63
C GLY A 35 12.16 -8.74 -12.61
N ASP A 36 10.87 -8.38 -12.74
CA ASP A 36 10.50 -7.21 -13.54
C ASP A 36 11.00 -5.92 -12.88
N LEU A 37 11.65 -5.07 -13.67
CA LEU A 37 11.98 -3.69 -13.30
C LEU A 37 10.73 -2.82 -13.45
N LEU A 38 10.34 -2.17 -12.36
CA LEU A 38 9.19 -1.28 -12.29
C LEU A 38 9.67 0.14 -12.07
N GLU A 39 9.09 1.09 -12.81
CA GLU A 39 9.24 2.50 -12.51
C GLU A 39 8.04 2.95 -11.66
N VAL A 40 8.33 3.66 -10.58
CA VAL A 40 7.36 4.20 -9.64
C VAL A 40 7.49 5.71 -9.65
N VAL A 41 6.43 6.39 -10.06
CA VAL A 41 6.39 7.85 -10.14
C VAL A 41 5.32 8.38 -9.20
N GLU A 42 5.72 9.31 -8.33
CA GLU A 42 4.83 9.98 -7.39
C GLU A 42 4.45 11.37 -7.90
N TYR A 43 3.16 11.66 -7.86
CA TYR A 43 2.58 12.92 -8.31
C TYR A 43 1.85 13.62 -7.18
N LEU A 44 2.03 14.94 -7.10
CA LEU A 44 1.11 15.85 -6.43
C LEU A 44 0.00 16.24 -7.40
N LEU A 45 -1.25 16.13 -6.99
CA LEU A 45 -2.43 16.46 -7.79
C LEU A 45 -3.05 17.77 -7.28
N ASN A 46 -3.45 18.66 -8.19
CA ASN A 46 -4.14 19.90 -7.84
C ASN A 46 -5.56 19.90 -8.41
N GLY A 47 -6.53 20.30 -7.58
CA GLY A 47 -7.93 20.42 -7.98
C GLY A 47 -8.60 19.09 -8.35
N GLY A 48 -8.12 17.99 -7.76
CA GLY A 48 -8.64 16.64 -7.94
C GLY A 48 -9.30 16.07 -6.69
N ASP A 49 -9.64 14.77 -6.76
CA ASP A 49 -10.25 14.02 -5.64
C ASP A 49 -9.22 13.58 -4.58
N HIS A 50 -7.93 13.68 -4.91
CA HIS A 50 -6.82 13.24 -4.08
C HIS A 50 -5.70 14.26 -4.08
N ASP A 51 -4.95 14.32 -2.99
CA ASP A 51 -3.75 15.18 -2.91
C ASP A 51 -2.58 14.57 -3.67
N PHE A 52 -2.42 13.25 -3.60
CA PHE A 52 -1.28 12.53 -4.17
C PHE A 52 -1.70 11.25 -4.89
N TYR A 53 -0.85 10.84 -5.81
CA TYR A 53 -1.03 9.62 -6.59
C TYR A 53 0.31 9.03 -7.03
N ILE A 54 0.46 7.71 -6.92
CA ILE A 54 1.57 6.94 -7.46
C ILE A 54 1.13 6.15 -8.68
N GLU A 55 1.88 6.28 -9.77
CA GLU A 55 1.83 5.39 -10.94
C GLU A 55 2.96 4.37 -10.88
N ILE A 56 2.64 3.09 -11.12
CA ILE A 56 3.62 2.01 -11.21
C ILE A 56 3.51 1.40 -12.60
N ILE A 57 4.58 1.49 -13.37
CA ILE A 57 4.66 0.95 -14.72
C ILE A 57 5.78 -0.09 -14.81
N LYS A 58 5.58 -1.10 -15.64
CA LYS A 58 6.66 -2.00 -16.02
C LYS A 58 7.55 -1.29 -17.05
N VAL A 59 8.85 -1.29 -16.78
CA VAL A 59 9.84 -0.73 -17.68
C VAL A 59 10.00 -1.67 -18.87
N ASN A 60 9.95 -1.10 -20.08
CA ASN A 60 10.32 -1.82 -21.28
C ASN A 60 11.81 -1.64 -21.55
N CYS A 61 12.47 -2.71 -21.97
CA CYS A 61 13.85 -2.66 -22.44
C CYS A 61 14.00 -3.41 -23.76
N THR A 62 15.17 -3.28 -24.38
CA THR A 62 15.52 -3.96 -25.63
C THR A 62 15.51 -5.49 -25.49
N ASP A 63 15.73 -6.03 -24.29
CA ASP A 63 15.61 -7.45 -23.96
C ASP A 63 15.04 -7.65 -22.54
N ASN A 64 13.73 -7.85 -22.47
CA ASN A 64 13.00 -8.04 -21.21
C ASN A 64 13.38 -9.33 -20.48
N ASP A 65 13.74 -10.39 -21.21
CA ASP A 65 14.12 -11.65 -20.58
C ASP A 65 15.53 -11.54 -19.96
N PHE A 66 16.44 -10.81 -20.62
CA PHE A 66 17.73 -10.49 -20.04
C PHE A 66 17.59 -9.74 -18.71
N PHE A 67 16.83 -8.64 -18.67
CA PHE A 67 16.59 -7.89 -17.42
C PHE A 67 16.04 -8.78 -16.31
N ARG A 68 15.02 -9.57 -16.64
CA ARG A 68 14.34 -10.43 -15.66
C ARG A 68 15.27 -11.52 -15.12
N LEU A 69 16.00 -12.22 -15.98
CA LEU A 69 16.91 -13.30 -15.58
C LEU A 69 18.09 -12.75 -14.78
N THR A 70 18.71 -11.67 -15.24
CA THR A 70 19.79 -11.01 -14.51
C THR A 70 19.36 -10.55 -13.12
N ALA A 71 18.17 -9.95 -13.00
CA ALA A 71 17.64 -9.57 -11.70
C ALA A 71 17.43 -10.76 -10.76
N ILE A 72 16.91 -11.87 -11.27
CA ILE A 72 16.69 -13.10 -10.48
C ILE A 72 18.02 -13.70 -10.03
N ASP A 73 19.02 -13.74 -10.91
CA ASP A 73 20.35 -14.27 -10.59
C ASP A 73 21.01 -13.42 -9.49
N MET A 74 21.01 -12.10 -9.63
CA MET A 74 21.57 -11.18 -8.62
C MET A 74 20.83 -11.25 -7.28
N LEU A 75 19.49 -11.35 -7.29
CA LEU A 75 18.72 -11.59 -6.06
C LEU A 75 19.11 -12.91 -5.40
N SER A 76 19.37 -13.95 -6.19
CA SER A 76 19.78 -15.27 -5.69
C SER A 76 21.19 -15.24 -5.09
N ASP A 77 22.04 -14.36 -5.60
CA ASP A 77 23.40 -14.10 -5.09
C ASP A 77 23.41 -13.19 -3.84
N GLY A 78 22.25 -12.65 -3.44
CA GLY A 78 22.08 -11.85 -2.23
C GLY A 78 22.31 -10.35 -2.44
N ASP A 79 22.32 -9.88 -3.68
CA ASP A 79 22.41 -8.45 -3.98
C ASP A 79 21.18 -7.69 -3.51
N THR A 80 21.39 -6.43 -3.13
CA THR A 80 20.29 -5.55 -2.70
C THR A 80 19.47 -5.05 -3.87
N GLU A 81 18.19 -4.80 -3.65
CA GLU A 81 17.29 -4.26 -4.67
C GLU A 81 17.83 -2.96 -5.31
N ASP A 82 18.35 -2.05 -4.49
CA ASP A 82 18.90 -0.78 -4.95
C ASP A 82 20.15 -1.00 -5.83
N TYR A 83 20.98 -2.01 -5.54
CA TYR A 83 22.11 -2.34 -6.39
C TYR A 83 21.67 -2.89 -7.75
N ILE A 84 20.72 -3.83 -7.74
CA ILE A 84 20.20 -4.48 -8.96
C ILE A 84 19.52 -3.46 -9.86
N THR A 85 18.64 -2.63 -9.30
CA THR A 85 17.93 -1.61 -10.08
C THR A 85 18.89 -0.59 -10.71
N ASN A 86 19.89 -0.10 -9.95
CA ASN A 86 20.92 0.78 -10.48
C ASN A 86 21.75 0.11 -11.58
N TYR A 87 22.11 -1.16 -11.41
CA TYR A 87 22.81 -1.93 -12.43
C TYR A 87 21.99 -2.03 -13.72
N LEU A 88 20.72 -2.45 -13.64
CA LEU A 88 19.85 -2.59 -14.81
C LEU A 88 19.64 -1.26 -15.55
N VAL A 89 19.44 -0.17 -14.82
CA VAL A 89 19.32 1.17 -15.40
C VAL A 89 20.62 1.60 -16.10
N SER A 90 21.78 1.26 -15.52
CA SER A 90 23.09 1.61 -16.09
C SER A 90 23.43 0.90 -17.41
N LEU A 91 22.67 -0.13 -17.78
CA LEU A 91 22.86 -0.83 -19.06
C LEU A 91 22.37 -0.02 -20.26
N GLU A 92 21.65 1.09 -20.05
CA GLU A 92 21.12 1.95 -21.12
C GLU A 92 20.24 1.19 -22.14
N MET A 93 19.59 0.12 -21.68
CA MET A 93 18.71 -0.74 -22.49
C MET A 93 17.23 -0.37 -22.37
N ILE A 94 16.88 0.57 -21.49
CA ILE A 94 15.51 1.04 -21.30
C ILE A 94 15.05 1.79 -22.56
N VAL A 95 13.84 1.48 -23.03
CA VAL A 95 13.28 2.09 -24.24
C VAL A 95 11.95 2.77 -23.95
N ASP A 96 11.76 3.94 -24.56
CA ASP A 96 10.48 4.62 -24.58
C ASP A 96 9.48 3.79 -25.42
N GLY A 97 8.37 3.39 -24.82
CA GLY A 97 7.35 2.56 -25.46
C GLY A 97 6.03 2.61 -24.72
N GLU A 98 5.04 1.81 -25.14
CA GLU A 98 3.78 1.69 -24.42
C GLU A 98 4.05 1.12 -23.02
N ALA A 99 3.93 1.99 -22.00
CA ALA A 99 4.12 1.62 -20.60
C ALA A 99 2.99 0.69 -20.14
N GLU A 100 3.34 -0.52 -19.68
CA GLU A 100 2.36 -1.42 -19.08
C GLU A 100 2.05 -0.97 -17.66
N LEU A 101 0.80 -0.56 -17.41
CA LEU A 101 0.35 -0.17 -16.08
C LEU A 101 0.27 -1.39 -15.15
N VAL A 102 1.10 -1.38 -14.10
CA VAL A 102 1.15 -2.42 -13.08
C VAL A 102 0.29 -2.06 -11.87
N GLY A 103 0.26 -0.78 -11.51
CA GLY A 103 -0.49 -0.33 -10.34
C GLY A 103 -0.64 1.18 -10.22
N ARG A 104 -1.56 1.56 -9.34
CA ARG A 104 -1.97 2.91 -9.02
C ARG A 104 -2.30 3.00 -7.53
N ILE A 105 -1.80 4.00 -6.82
CA ILE A 105 -2.13 4.22 -5.40
C ILE A 105 -2.47 5.69 -5.21
N ALA A 106 -3.64 6.00 -4.66
CA ALA A 106 -4.06 7.36 -4.36
C ALA A 106 -4.14 7.57 -2.85
N TYR A 107 -3.70 8.73 -2.38
CA TYR A 107 -3.63 9.05 -0.96
C TYR A 107 -3.66 10.55 -0.69
N ASP A 108 -4.08 10.88 0.53
CA ASP A 108 -4.27 12.26 0.99
C ASP A 108 -3.42 12.54 2.22
N GLU A 109 -3.24 13.81 2.56
CA GLU A 109 -2.72 14.20 3.86
C GLU A 109 -3.65 13.73 4.98
N PHE A 110 -3.07 13.27 6.08
CA PHE A 110 -3.82 12.86 7.25
C PHE A 110 -3.10 13.23 8.53
N THR A 111 -3.83 13.85 9.46
CA THR A 111 -3.30 14.22 10.78
C THR A 111 -3.97 13.39 11.88
N PHE A 112 -3.18 13.06 12.91
CA PHE A 112 -3.65 12.28 14.04
C PHE A 112 -2.87 12.59 15.30
N ASN A 113 -3.46 12.32 16.46
CA ASN A 113 -2.75 12.48 17.73
C ASN A 113 -1.96 11.21 18.07
N LYS A 114 -0.70 11.39 18.45
CA LYS A 114 0.14 10.31 18.99
C LYS A 114 1.00 10.85 20.13
N GLY A 115 0.74 10.36 21.34
CA GLY A 115 1.37 10.89 22.56
C GLY A 115 0.96 12.34 22.82
N VAL A 116 1.93 13.23 23.02
CA VAL A 116 1.70 14.64 23.40
C VAL A 116 1.52 15.57 22.19
N GLY A 117 1.57 15.04 20.95
CA GLY A 117 1.57 15.86 19.75
C GLY A 117 0.71 15.35 18.61
N VAL A 118 0.41 16.26 17.69
CA VAL A 118 -0.19 15.97 16.38
C VAL A 118 0.90 15.51 15.43
N LYS A 119 0.65 14.43 14.71
CA LYS A 119 1.49 13.87 13.66
C LYS A 119 0.79 14.01 12.32
N SER A 120 1.56 14.02 11.25
CA SER A 120 1.07 14.01 9.87
C SER A 120 1.59 12.76 9.16
N GLY A 121 0.77 12.19 8.29
CA GLY A 121 1.10 11.04 7.46
C GLY A 121 0.24 11.00 6.21
N LYS A 122 0.35 9.91 5.45
CA LYS A 122 -0.40 9.71 4.21
C LYS A 122 -1.49 8.66 4.41
N GLN A 123 -2.74 9.05 4.20
CA GLN A 123 -3.85 8.11 4.23
C GLN A 123 -4.11 7.55 2.83
N ILE A 124 -3.88 6.26 2.66
CA ILE A 124 -4.19 5.56 1.42
C ILE A 124 -5.69 5.54 1.21
N LYS A 125 -6.15 6.23 0.18
CA LYS A 125 -7.56 6.27 -0.22
C LYS A 125 -7.93 5.17 -1.17
N GLY A 126 -6.96 4.61 -1.88
CA GLY A 126 -7.18 3.42 -2.68
C GLY A 126 -5.93 2.90 -3.35
N ALA A 127 -5.98 1.64 -3.77
CA ALA A 127 -4.93 1.01 -4.53
C ALA A 127 -5.52 0.08 -5.59
N TYR A 128 -4.95 0.14 -6.79
CA TYR A 128 -5.09 -0.85 -7.83
C TYR A 128 -3.72 -1.46 -8.10
N ILE A 129 -3.63 -2.78 -8.07
CA ILE A 129 -2.44 -3.54 -8.43
C ILE A 129 -2.89 -4.77 -9.21
N VAL A 130 -2.25 -5.01 -10.36
CA VAL A 130 -2.47 -6.18 -11.21
C VAL A 130 -2.23 -7.47 -10.40
N LYS A 131 -3.02 -8.51 -10.69
CA LYS A 131 -3.14 -9.72 -9.84
C LYS A 131 -1.78 -10.39 -9.55
N ASN A 132 -0.92 -10.54 -10.55
CA ASN A 132 0.38 -11.22 -10.39
C ASN A 132 1.32 -10.46 -9.45
N TYR A 133 1.37 -9.13 -9.56
CA TYR A 133 2.16 -8.28 -8.67
C TYR A 133 1.57 -8.18 -7.26
N ARG A 134 0.24 -8.30 -7.12
CA ARG A 134 -0.41 -8.38 -5.81
C ARG A 134 0.05 -9.63 -5.04
N SER A 135 0.06 -10.80 -5.68
CA SER A 135 0.57 -12.03 -5.07
C SER A 135 2.07 -11.98 -4.78
N GLY A 136 2.84 -11.20 -5.55
CA GLY A 136 4.26 -10.95 -5.31
C GLY A 136 4.56 -9.95 -4.19
N GLY A 137 3.55 -9.38 -3.55
CA GLY A 137 3.74 -8.47 -2.40
C GLY A 137 4.05 -7.02 -2.77
N LEU A 138 3.86 -6.60 -4.02
CA LEU A 138 4.17 -5.23 -4.48
C LEU A 138 3.54 -4.15 -3.59
N GLY A 139 2.25 -4.28 -3.26
CA GLY A 139 1.56 -3.29 -2.43
C GLY A 139 2.19 -3.10 -1.05
N ARG A 140 2.66 -4.20 -0.44
CA ARG A 140 3.38 -4.18 0.84
C ARG A 140 4.72 -3.45 0.68
N SER A 141 5.49 -3.75 -0.36
CA SER A 141 6.80 -3.12 -0.61
C SER A 141 6.67 -1.62 -0.85
N ILE A 142 5.68 -1.18 -1.64
CA ILE A 142 5.42 0.24 -1.89
C ILE A 142 4.99 0.96 -0.60
N TYR A 143 4.14 0.35 0.23
CA TYR A 143 3.75 0.94 1.51
C TYR A 143 4.95 1.09 2.46
N LYS A 144 5.87 0.11 2.49
CA LYS A 144 7.12 0.22 3.26
C LYS A 144 7.92 1.46 2.82
N ARG A 145 8.11 1.65 1.50
CA ARG A 145 8.81 2.83 0.95
C ARG A 145 8.09 4.14 1.31
N LEU A 146 6.76 4.18 1.20
CA LEU A 146 5.96 5.34 1.62
C LEU A 146 6.13 5.67 3.11
N VAL A 147 6.20 4.67 4.00
CA VAL A 147 6.48 4.89 5.43
C VAL A 147 7.88 5.47 5.64
N HIS A 148 8.90 4.94 4.95
CA HIS A 148 10.26 5.48 5.08
C HIS A 148 10.34 6.95 4.65
N LYS A 149 9.60 7.34 3.61
CA LYS A 149 9.53 8.69 3.06
C LYS A 149 8.68 9.65 3.92
N HIS A 150 7.47 9.25 4.27
CA HIS A 150 6.45 10.11 4.87
C HIS A 150 6.25 9.89 6.38
N SER A 151 7.09 9.06 7.01
CA SER A 151 7.06 8.65 8.42
C SER A 151 5.84 7.83 8.85
N HIS A 152 4.64 8.12 8.35
CA HIS A 152 3.41 7.44 8.72
C HIS A 152 2.55 7.16 7.50
N VAL A 153 2.03 5.93 7.40
CA VAL A 153 1.04 5.52 6.39
C VAL A 153 -0.19 4.99 7.11
N ILE A 154 -1.35 5.44 6.64
CA ILE A 154 -2.64 5.22 7.26
C ILE A 154 -3.56 4.56 6.23
N CYS A 155 -4.38 3.61 6.65
CA CYS A 155 -5.35 2.97 5.76
C CYS A 155 -6.63 3.83 5.58
N ASP A 156 -7.43 3.57 4.54
CA ASP A 156 -8.73 4.26 4.40
C ASP A 156 -9.76 3.75 5.41
N ASN A 157 -10.80 4.57 5.67
CA ASN A 157 -11.97 4.13 6.45
C ASN A 157 -12.72 2.95 5.84
N ILE A 158 -12.64 2.87 4.52
CA ILE A 158 -13.48 2.02 3.71
C ILE A 158 -12.53 1.25 2.81
N GLN A 159 -12.47 -0.06 3.00
CA GLN A 159 -11.53 -0.90 2.30
C GLN A 159 -12.27 -1.96 1.51
N SER A 160 -11.72 -2.29 0.34
CA SER A 160 -12.05 -3.58 -0.24
C SER A 160 -11.56 -4.70 0.69
N VAL A 161 -12.17 -5.88 0.61
CA VAL A 161 -11.68 -7.08 1.32
C VAL A 161 -10.17 -7.28 1.07
N ALA A 162 -9.72 -7.13 -0.18
CA ALA A 162 -8.31 -7.28 -0.53
C ALA A 162 -7.41 -6.24 0.18
N GLY A 163 -7.89 -5.00 0.31
CA GLY A 163 -7.19 -3.95 1.07
C GLY A 163 -7.13 -4.28 2.57
N GLY A 164 -8.27 -4.66 3.15
CA GLY A 164 -8.32 -5.09 4.55
C GLY A 164 -7.37 -6.25 4.83
N THR A 165 -7.38 -7.28 3.97
CA THR A 165 -6.47 -8.43 4.08
C THR A 165 -5.00 -8.01 3.92
N LEU A 166 -4.68 -7.09 3.00
CA LEU A 166 -3.32 -6.56 2.89
C LEU A 166 -2.86 -5.97 4.23
N TRP A 167 -3.69 -5.15 4.89
CA TRP A 167 -3.35 -4.62 6.21
C TRP A 167 -3.27 -5.69 7.29
N ALA A 168 -4.28 -6.56 7.34
CA ALA A 168 -4.46 -7.51 8.42
C ALA A 168 -3.45 -8.67 8.42
N SER A 169 -2.92 -9.06 7.25
CA SER A 169 -1.97 -10.17 7.13
C SER A 169 -0.66 -9.81 6.43
N GLY A 170 -0.63 -8.76 5.60
CA GLY A 170 0.55 -8.36 4.84
C GLY A 170 1.36 -7.27 5.53
N ILE A 171 0.71 -6.18 5.95
CA ILE A 171 1.38 -5.02 6.56
C ILE A 171 1.83 -5.32 7.98
N VAL A 172 1.10 -6.15 8.74
CA VAL A 172 1.54 -6.64 10.06
C VAL A 172 2.89 -7.36 10.03
N THR A 173 3.33 -7.88 8.89
CA THR A 173 4.67 -8.49 8.78
C THR A 173 5.77 -7.43 8.65
N LEU A 174 5.44 -6.16 8.44
CA LEU A 174 6.39 -5.07 8.27
C LEU A 174 6.59 -4.25 9.54
N ALA A 175 5.57 -4.16 10.39
CA ALA A 175 5.54 -3.23 11.52
C ALA A 175 4.45 -3.61 12.52
N ASN A 176 4.58 -3.07 13.73
CA ASN A 176 3.43 -2.94 14.61
C ASN A 176 2.41 -1.99 13.97
N VAL A 177 1.20 -2.50 13.73
CA VAL A 177 0.09 -1.75 13.13
C VAL A 177 -0.80 -1.22 14.24
N GLU A 178 -0.78 0.09 14.48
CA GLU A 178 -1.58 0.75 15.51
C GLU A 178 -3.02 0.91 15.02
N VAL A 179 -4.00 0.70 15.91
CA VAL A 179 -5.43 0.93 15.66
C VAL A 179 -5.81 2.27 16.27
N TYR A 180 -6.30 3.20 15.47
CA TYR A 180 -6.56 4.59 15.85
C TYR A 180 -8.03 4.96 15.66
N ASP A 181 -8.68 5.44 16.71
CA ASP A 181 -10.06 5.93 16.67
C ASP A 181 -10.07 7.43 16.34
N THR A 182 -10.57 7.82 15.16
CA THR A 182 -10.66 9.24 14.76
C THR A 182 -11.75 10.02 15.48
N ARG A 183 -12.71 9.38 16.15
CA ARG A 183 -13.71 10.09 16.96
C ARG A 183 -13.14 10.45 18.33
N LYS A 184 -12.41 9.52 18.94
CA LYS A 184 -11.72 9.76 20.23
C LYS A 184 -10.42 10.53 20.05
N GLY A 185 -9.82 10.42 18.87
CA GLY A 185 -8.56 11.04 18.55
C GLY A 185 -7.38 10.35 19.23
N GLU A 186 -7.42 9.02 19.43
CA GLU A 186 -6.40 8.28 20.17
C GLU A 186 -6.09 6.89 19.57
N ILE A 187 -4.90 6.37 19.90
CA ILE A 187 -4.53 4.99 19.60
C ILE A 187 -5.22 4.09 20.63
N ILE A 188 -6.10 3.22 20.14
CA ILE A 188 -6.92 2.33 20.97
C ILE A 188 -6.42 0.89 20.99
N GLY A 189 -5.31 0.59 20.34
CA GLY A 189 -4.73 -0.76 20.35
C GLY A 189 -3.62 -0.93 19.32
N VAL A 190 -3.04 -2.13 19.29
CA VAL A 190 -2.11 -2.57 18.24
C VAL A 190 -2.68 -3.87 17.68
N LEU A 191 -2.73 -3.98 16.36
CA LEU A 191 -3.20 -5.16 15.67
C LEU A 191 -2.32 -6.37 16.02
N GLY A 192 -2.97 -7.45 16.45
CA GLY A 192 -2.32 -8.72 16.76
C GLY A 192 -2.88 -9.85 15.88
N ASP A 193 -2.86 -11.05 16.43
CA ASP A 193 -3.28 -12.26 15.73
C ASP A 193 -4.77 -12.22 15.36
N ASN A 194 -5.12 -13.00 14.32
CA ASN A 194 -6.50 -13.19 13.86
C ASN A 194 -7.23 -11.88 13.52
N PHE A 195 -6.49 -10.85 13.10
CA PHE A 195 -7.03 -9.55 12.67
C PHE A 195 -7.75 -8.78 13.79
N VAL A 196 -7.42 -9.08 15.05
CA VAL A 196 -7.96 -8.39 16.23
C VAL A 196 -6.80 -7.65 16.91
N ALA A 197 -7.07 -6.48 17.48
CA ALA A 197 -6.10 -5.80 18.30
C ALA A 197 -5.78 -6.61 19.57
N THR A 198 -4.58 -6.43 20.12
CA THR A 198 -4.10 -7.13 21.32
C THR A 198 -4.96 -6.93 22.56
N ASN A 199 -5.80 -5.89 22.59
CA ASN A 199 -6.77 -5.62 23.65
C ASN A 199 -8.21 -6.04 23.30
N GLY A 200 -8.41 -6.81 22.22
CA GLY A 200 -9.70 -7.33 21.80
C GLY A 200 -10.50 -6.42 20.87
N VAL A 201 -10.01 -5.23 20.51
CA VAL A 201 -10.69 -4.35 19.54
C VAL A 201 -10.70 -5.01 18.17
N LYS A 202 -11.89 -5.14 17.58
CA LYS A 202 -12.07 -5.61 16.20
C LYS A 202 -12.03 -4.41 15.25
N PRO A 203 -10.98 -4.23 14.45
CA PRO A 203 -10.81 -2.99 13.70
C PRO A 203 -11.64 -2.93 12.41
N TRP A 204 -12.22 -4.05 11.98
CA TRP A 204 -13.00 -4.14 10.75
C TRP A 204 -14.45 -4.52 11.02
N SER A 205 -15.35 -4.01 10.18
CA SER A 205 -16.74 -4.46 10.10
C SER A 205 -17.06 -4.97 8.70
N ALA A 206 -18.03 -5.89 8.60
CA ALA A 206 -18.52 -6.44 7.34
C ALA A 206 -19.98 -6.09 7.06
N ILE A 207 -20.53 -5.07 7.71
CA ILE A 207 -21.94 -4.66 7.58
C ILE A 207 -22.33 -4.35 6.12
N ASN A 208 -21.37 -3.87 5.33
CA ASN A 208 -21.57 -3.49 3.94
C ASN A 208 -21.21 -4.60 2.93
N ILE A 209 -20.87 -5.80 3.41
CA ILE A 209 -20.61 -6.98 2.59
C ILE A 209 -21.94 -7.68 2.29
N LYS A 210 -22.23 -7.90 1.02
CA LYS A 210 -23.45 -8.55 0.52
C LYS A 210 -23.21 -10.04 0.23
N SER A 211 -21.98 -10.44 -0.07
CA SER A 211 -21.64 -11.83 -0.36
C SER A 211 -20.60 -12.38 0.61
N LEU A 212 -20.98 -13.37 1.43
CA LEU A 212 -20.05 -13.98 2.40
C LEU A 212 -18.85 -14.69 1.73
N ASN A 213 -18.97 -15.11 0.47
CA ASN A 213 -17.86 -15.70 -0.29
C ASN A 213 -16.70 -14.71 -0.52
N SER A 214 -16.92 -13.40 -0.35
CA SER A 214 -15.83 -12.43 -0.42
C SER A 214 -14.96 -12.45 0.83
N LEU A 215 -15.41 -13.08 1.93
CA LEU A 215 -14.75 -13.09 3.23
C LEU A 215 -14.02 -14.40 3.54
N ASP A 216 -13.71 -15.25 2.55
CA ASP A 216 -13.10 -16.58 2.76
C ASP A 216 -11.82 -16.60 3.64
N ARG A 217 -11.16 -15.45 3.81
CA ARG A 217 -9.95 -15.29 4.64
C ARG A 217 -10.20 -14.71 6.02
N TRP A 218 -11.42 -14.28 6.32
CA TRP A 218 -11.79 -13.57 7.54
C TRP A 218 -12.57 -14.50 8.48
N ASP A 219 -12.14 -14.60 9.73
CA ASP A 219 -12.94 -15.23 10.78
C ASP A 219 -14.08 -14.28 11.17
N ALA A 220 -15.31 -14.79 11.29
CA ALA A 220 -16.45 -14.01 11.80
C ALA A 220 -16.15 -13.38 13.17
N ASN A 221 -15.35 -14.04 14.01
CA ASN A 221 -14.95 -13.50 15.31
C ASN A 221 -13.99 -12.31 15.22
N SER A 222 -13.32 -12.12 14.08
CA SER A 222 -12.42 -10.98 13.85
C SER A 222 -13.15 -9.70 13.43
N LEU A 223 -14.44 -9.80 13.08
CA LEU A 223 -15.26 -8.71 12.57
C LEU A 223 -16.15 -8.14 13.69
N SER A 224 -16.24 -6.82 13.72
CA SER A 224 -17.16 -6.05 14.57
C SER A 224 -18.59 -6.21 14.07
N GLU A 225 -19.52 -6.32 15.01
CA GLU A 225 -20.97 -6.27 14.75
C GLU A 225 -21.43 -4.84 14.42
N ASP A 226 -20.71 -3.83 14.93
CA ASP A 226 -20.96 -2.41 14.69
C ASP A 226 -20.08 -1.85 13.57
N SER A 227 -20.56 -0.79 12.90
CA SER A 227 -19.78 -0.12 11.86
C SER A 227 -18.53 0.49 12.48
N CYS A 228 -17.40 0.19 11.87
CA CYS A 228 -16.14 0.61 12.38
C CYS A 228 -15.77 2.00 11.86
N HIS A 229 -16.58 2.72 11.03
CA HIS A 229 -16.28 3.91 10.17
C HIS A 229 -15.29 4.98 10.71
N HIS A 230 -14.96 4.95 11.99
CA HIS A 230 -14.05 5.77 12.77
C HIS A 230 -12.66 5.16 13.10
N ILE A 231 -12.32 3.88 12.93
CA ILE A 231 -10.95 3.33 13.22
C ILE A 231 -9.92 3.26 12.06
N VAL A 232 -8.92 4.13 11.91
CA VAL A 232 -7.86 3.82 10.90
C VAL A 232 -6.82 2.89 11.51
N ASN A 233 -6.09 2.17 10.66
CA ASN A 233 -4.87 1.48 11.01
C ASN A 233 -3.66 2.32 10.54
N ILE A 234 -2.65 2.41 11.38
CA ILE A 234 -1.47 3.26 11.18
C ILE A 234 -0.22 2.40 11.29
N ILE A 235 0.69 2.55 10.32
CA ILE A 235 2.08 2.11 10.45
C ILE A 235 2.99 3.32 10.48
N SER A 236 4.03 3.22 11.31
CA SER A 236 4.97 4.32 11.54
C SER A 236 6.40 3.84 11.28
N LYS A 237 7.27 4.74 10.85
CA LYS A 237 8.66 4.42 10.51
C LYS A 237 9.41 3.82 11.68
N GLU A 238 9.17 4.33 12.88
CA GLU A 238 9.75 3.83 14.13
C GLU A 238 9.23 2.45 14.55
N SER A 239 8.13 1.97 13.96
CA SER A 239 7.55 0.65 14.26
C SER A 239 7.88 -0.41 13.21
N LEU A 240 8.64 -0.06 12.17
CA LEU A 240 9.10 -1.00 11.15
C LEU A 240 10.05 -2.02 11.78
N TYR A 241 9.86 -3.28 11.41
CA TYR A 241 10.78 -4.35 11.75
C TYR A 241 12.02 -4.26 10.86
N ASP A 242 13.19 -4.37 11.48
CA ASP A 242 14.46 -4.51 10.78
C ASP A 242 14.51 -5.90 10.16
N HIS A 243 13.94 -6.05 8.97
CA HIS A 243 14.20 -7.22 8.13
C HIS A 243 15.51 -6.97 7.41
N SER A 244 16.58 -7.51 7.98
CA SER A 244 17.93 -7.64 7.39
C SER A 244 17.92 -8.51 6.15
#